data_AF-A0A1B1Y7A5-F1
#
_entry.id   AF-A0A1B1Y7A5-F1
#
_cell.length_a   1.000
_cell.length_b   1.000
_cell.length_c   1.000
_cell.angle_alpha   90.00
_cell.angle_beta   90.00
_cell.angle_gamma   90.00
#
_symmetry.space_group_name_H-M   'P 1'
#
loop_
_entity.id
_entity.type
_entity.pdbx_description
1 polymer ?
#
loop_
_entity_poly.entity_id
_entity_poly.type
_entity_poly.pdbx_seq_one_letter_code
_entity_poly.pdbx_strand_id
1 'polypeptide(L)'
;MKQIILTLVLAITFTVSYGQGKWQEKQNDYFVTEAAKEYNLNEEQQEELKETRMEMVVAFMDANKKSKSGEITTEEMKGINREASSNFNSSFSKLVGKPYKEIAPFLTRMREELKNLK
;
A
#
# COMPACT_ATOMS: atom_id res chain seq x y z
N MET A 1 -13.28 16.08 29.69
CA MET A 1 -13.51 16.76 28.40
C MET A 1 -12.28 16.61 27.48
N LYS A 2 -11.55 15.50 27.38
CA LYS A 2 -11.82 14.19 26.74
C LYS A 2 -12.36 14.17 25.29
N GLN A 3 -12.63 15.30 24.65
CA GLN A 3 -13.07 15.31 23.24
C GLN A 3 -12.30 16.27 22.31
N ILE A 4 -11.27 16.96 22.81
CA ILE A 4 -10.50 17.93 21.99
C ILE A 4 -9.20 17.32 21.43
N ILE A 5 -8.75 16.15 21.94
CA ILE A 5 -7.48 15.55 21.52
C ILE A 5 -7.63 14.66 20.26
N LEU A 6 -8.86 14.25 19.89
CA LEU A 6 -9.05 13.33 18.76
C LEU A 6 -9.06 14.00 17.38
N THR A 7 -9.19 15.33 17.32
CA THR A 7 -9.34 16.05 16.04
C THR A 7 -8.01 16.53 15.44
N LEU A 8 -6.89 16.39 16.17
CA LEU A 8 -5.61 16.99 15.78
C LEU A 8 -4.69 16.10 14.91
N VAL A 9 -5.08 14.86 14.62
CA VAL A 9 -4.23 13.89 13.88
C VAL A 9 -4.63 13.73 12.41
N LEU A 10 -5.75 14.33 11.97
CA LEU A 10 -6.29 14.14 10.62
C LEU A 10 -5.72 15.08 9.53
N ALA A 11 -4.62 15.80 9.82
CA ALA A 11 -4.00 16.74 8.89
C ALA A 11 -2.50 16.51 8.74
N ILE A 12 -2.07 15.24 8.70
CA ILE A 12 -0.76 14.93 8.11
C ILE A 12 -0.97 14.99 6.60
N THR A 13 -0.88 16.21 6.07
CA THR A 13 -0.61 16.46 4.67
C THR A 13 0.67 15.69 4.30
N PHE A 14 0.50 14.59 3.58
CA PHE A 14 1.58 13.78 3.06
C PHE A 14 2.32 14.55 1.96
N THR A 15 3.25 15.42 2.34
CA THR A 15 4.35 15.83 1.45
C THR A 15 5.39 14.71 1.46
N VAL A 16 5.06 13.58 0.82
CA VAL A 16 6.00 12.47 0.69
C VAL A 16 7.08 12.90 -0.30
N SER A 17 8.23 13.23 0.28
CA SER A 17 9.52 13.40 -0.38
C SER A 17 9.71 12.47 -1.58
N TYR A 18 9.66 13.05 -2.79
CA TYR A 18 9.98 12.46 -4.10
C TYR A 18 11.43 11.91 -4.23
N GLY A 19 12.19 11.81 -3.12
CA GLY A 19 13.61 11.42 -3.13
C GLY A 19 13.93 10.02 -2.59
N GLN A 20 13.10 9.45 -1.71
CA GLN A 20 13.35 8.13 -1.09
C GLN A 20 12.69 6.95 -1.83
N GLY A 21 11.92 7.22 -2.89
CA GLY A 21 10.94 6.29 -3.46
C GLY A 21 11.35 5.50 -4.71
N LYS A 22 12.51 5.71 -5.34
CA LYS A 22 12.80 5.11 -6.67
C LYS A 22 12.68 3.58 -6.72
N TRP A 23 13.08 2.90 -5.65
CA TRP A 23 12.93 1.44 -5.56
C TRP A 23 11.47 1.03 -5.41
N GLN A 24 10.73 1.73 -4.55
CA GLN A 24 9.31 1.50 -4.30
C GLN A 24 8.48 1.83 -5.55
N GLU A 25 8.80 2.91 -6.27
CA GLU A 25 8.24 3.29 -7.56
C GLU A 25 8.49 2.18 -8.58
N LYS A 26 9.73 1.69 -8.71
CA LYS A 26 10.05 0.57 -9.60
C LYS A 26 9.24 -0.69 -9.26
N GLN A 27 9.12 -1.04 -7.98
CA GLN A 27 8.28 -2.15 -7.52
C GLN A 27 6.79 -1.90 -7.81
N ASN A 28 6.34 -0.66 -7.69
CA ASN A 28 4.96 -0.27 -7.94
C ASN A 28 4.61 -0.36 -9.42
N ASP A 29 5.47 0.19 -10.28
CA ASP A 29 5.31 0.15 -11.73
C ASP A 29 5.33 -1.29 -12.24
N TYR A 30 6.22 -2.14 -11.70
CA TYR A 30 6.25 -3.57 -12.03
C TYR A 30 4.94 -4.26 -11.63
N PHE A 31 4.45 -4.03 -10.41
CA PHE A 31 3.19 -4.59 -9.93
C PHE A 31 2.01 -4.17 -10.82
N VAL A 32 1.89 -2.88 -11.13
CA VAL A 32 0.81 -2.33 -11.97
C VAL A 32 0.89 -2.92 -13.38
N THR A 33 2.10 -3.03 -13.95
CA THR A 33 2.32 -3.64 -15.26
C THR A 33 1.85 -5.09 -15.29
N GLU A 34 2.20 -5.90 -14.28
CA GLU A 34 1.79 -7.30 -14.22
C GLU A 34 0.30 -7.45 -13.94
N ALA A 35 -0.28 -6.58 -13.10
CA ALA A 35 -1.73 -6.54 -12.88
C ALA A 35 -2.49 -6.17 -14.15
N ALA A 36 -2.00 -5.19 -14.91
CA ALA A 36 -2.60 -4.78 -16.17
C ALA A 36 -2.59 -5.91 -17.20
N LYS A 37 -1.50 -6.68 -17.30
CA LYS A 37 -1.41 -7.86 -18.16
C LYS A 37 -2.37 -8.98 -17.73
N GLU A 38 -2.46 -9.26 -16.43
CA GLU A 38 -3.27 -10.38 -15.94
C GLU A 38 -4.78 -10.09 -15.96
N TYR A 39 -5.16 -8.85 -15.63
CA TYR A 39 -6.56 -8.45 -15.46
C TYR A 39 -7.08 -7.52 -16.56
N ASN A 40 -6.26 -7.22 -17.58
CA ASN A 40 -6.59 -6.32 -18.70
C ASN A 40 -7.04 -4.93 -18.23
N LEU A 41 -6.28 -4.33 -17.30
CA LEU A 41 -6.60 -3.02 -16.74
C LEU A 41 -6.41 -1.91 -17.77
N ASN A 42 -7.38 -1.00 -17.87
CA ASN A 42 -7.25 0.22 -18.66
C ASN A 42 -6.32 1.25 -17.97
N GLU A 43 -6.04 2.38 -18.63
CA GLU A 43 -5.11 3.39 -18.11
C GLU A 43 -5.58 4.00 -16.78
N GLU A 44 -6.88 4.31 -16.65
CA GLU A 44 -7.46 4.87 -15.42
C GLU A 44 -7.33 3.89 -14.24
N GLN A 45 -7.62 2.60 -14.46
CA GLN A 45 -7.45 1.55 -13.48
C GLN A 45 -5.98 1.33 -13.10
N GLN A 46 -5.05 1.51 -14.03
CA GLN A 46 -3.62 1.42 -13.74
C GLN A 46 -3.15 2.58 -12.87
N GLU A 47 -3.63 3.80 -13.12
CA GLU A 47 -3.34 4.98 -12.31
C GLU A 47 -3.90 4.83 -10.89
N GLU A 48 -5.18 4.46 -10.76
CA GLU A 48 -5.82 4.20 -9.46
C GLU A 48 -5.06 3.10 -8.67
N LEU A 49 -4.66 2.02 -9.35
CA LEU A 49 -3.89 0.94 -8.74
C LEU A 49 -2.51 1.42 -8.28
N LYS A 50 -1.85 2.25 -9.10
CA LYS A 50 -0.54 2.83 -8.80
C LYS A 50 -0.60 3.67 -7.53
N GLU A 51 -1.58 4.55 -7.42
CA GLU A 51 -1.79 5.42 -6.25
C GLU A 51 -2.11 4.58 -5.00
N THR A 52 -3.15 3.74 -5.09
CA THR A 52 -3.63 2.94 -3.94
C THR A 52 -2.54 2.02 -3.39
N ARG A 53 -1.73 1.42 -4.27
CA ARG A 53 -0.62 0.57 -3.83
C ARG A 53 0.51 1.40 -3.20
N MET A 54 0.80 2.59 -3.72
CA MET A 54 1.81 3.47 -3.15
C MET A 54 1.40 3.95 -1.74
N GLU A 55 0.13 4.26 -1.52
CA GLU A 55 -0.41 4.59 -0.19
C GLU A 55 -0.13 3.48 0.82
N MET A 56 -0.39 2.21 0.45
CA MET A 56 -0.08 1.06 1.31
C MET A 56 1.42 0.97 1.61
N VAL A 57 2.28 1.18 0.61
CA VAL A 57 3.74 1.14 0.78
C VAL A 57 4.22 2.25 1.71
N VAL A 58 3.71 3.48 1.55
CA VAL A 58 4.02 4.61 2.43
C VAL A 58 3.58 4.30 3.86
N ALA A 59 2.37 3.77 4.06
CA ALA A 59 1.89 3.38 5.39
C ALA A 59 2.83 2.35 6.06
N PHE A 60 3.33 1.36 5.31
CA PHE A 60 4.30 0.38 5.86
C PHE A 60 5.64 1.03 6.20
N MET A 61 6.14 1.94 5.35
CA MET A 61 7.40 2.64 5.60
C MET A 61 7.31 3.52 6.84
N ASP A 62 6.22 4.28 6.98
CA ASP A 62 5.98 5.15 8.11
C ASP A 62 5.79 4.36 9.39
N ALA A 63 5.00 3.28 9.36
CA ALA A 63 4.83 2.39 10.52
C ALA A 63 6.16 1.78 10.96
N ASN A 64 6.98 1.33 10.02
CA ASN A 64 8.33 0.82 10.32
C ASN A 64 9.24 1.90 10.91
N LYS A 65 9.19 3.13 10.39
CA LYS A 65 9.97 4.26 10.90
C LYS A 65 9.56 4.60 12.33
N LYS A 66 8.26 4.71 12.60
CA LYS A 66 7.68 4.99 13.92
C LYS A 66 7.97 3.87 14.93
N SER A 67 7.92 2.62 14.48
CA SER A 67 8.27 1.49 15.35
C SER A 67 9.76 1.49 15.71
N LYS A 68 10.63 1.78 14.74
CA LYS A 68 12.08 1.90 14.98
C LYS A 68 12.46 3.07 15.89
N SER A 69 11.70 4.16 15.85
CA SER A 69 11.91 5.30 16.77
C SER A 69 11.30 5.06 18.16
N GLY A 70 10.51 4.01 18.35
CA GLY A 70 9.77 3.75 19.59
C GLY A 70 8.52 4.61 19.77
N GLU A 71 8.08 5.33 18.72
CA GLU A 71 6.83 6.11 18.73
C GLU A 71 5.59 5.23 18.76
N ILE A 72 5.68 4.03 18.18
CA ILE A 72 4.64 3.00 18.25
C ILE A 72 5.24 1.64 18.64
N THR A 73 4.42 0.83 19.29
CA THR A 73 4.72 -0.57 19.61
C THR A 73 4.68 -1.45 18.36
N THR A 74 5.27 -2.64 18.46
CA THR A 74 5.18 -3.66 17.40
C THR A 74 3.73 -4.08 17.13
N GLU A 75 2.85 -4.04 18.13
CA GLU A 75 1.45 -4.43 17.95
C GLU A 75 0.66 -3.35 17.20
N GLU A 76 0.89 -2.08 17.51
CA GLU A 76 0.31 -0.96 16.75
C GLU A 76 0.80 -0.97 15.29
N MET A 77 2.09 -1.25 15.06
CA MET A 77 2.63 -1.42 13.71
C MET A 77 1.92 -2.53 12.93
N LYS A 78 1.67 -3.70 13.56
CA LYS A 78 0.91 -4.78 12.93
C LYS A 78 -0.53 -4.36 12.62
N GLY A 79 -1.16 -3.57 13.49
CA GLY A 79 -2.49 -2.99 13.28
C GLY A 79 -2.52 -2.13 12.02
N ILE A 80 -1.61 -1.15 11.92
CA ILE A 80 -1.47 -0.25 10.76
C ILE A 80 -1.23 -1.05 9.48
N ASN A 81 -0.29 -2.01 9.52
CA ASN A 81 0.03 -2.82 8.35
C ASN A 81 -1.15 -3.70 7.90
N ARG A 82 -1.93 -4.23 8.84
CA ARG A 82 -3.14 -5.01 8.54
C ARG A 82 -4.21 -4.14 7.90
N GLU A 83 -4.45 -2.95 8.44
CA GLU A 83 -5.42 -2.00 7.90
C GLU A 83 -5.04 -1.55 6.49
N ALA A 84 -3.79 -1.12 6.28
CA ALA A 84 -3.30 -0.72 4.96
C ALA A 84 -3.39 -1.88 3.94
N SER A 85 -3.05 -3.11 4.35
CA SER A 85 -3.21 -4.30 3.50
C SER A 85 -4.68 -4.57 3.17
N SER A 86 -5.58 -4.43 4.16
CA SER A 86 -7.00 -4.68 3.99
C SER A 86 -7.62 -3.68 3.01
N ASN A 87 -7.29 -2.40 3.17
CA ASN A 87 -7.75 -1.33 2.29
C ASN A 87 -7.28 -1.56 0.85
N PHE A 88 -5.97 -1.81 0.67
CA PHE A 88 -5.41 -2.15 -0.64
C PHE A 88 -6.07 -3.39 -1.27
N ASN A 89 -6.18 -4.50 -0.53
CA ASN A 89 -6.76 -5.74 -1.05
C ASN A 89 -8.22 -5.56 -1.44
N SER A 90 -8.99 -4.80 -0.66
CA SER A 90 -10.38 -4.46 -0.96
C SER A 90 -10.48 -3.60 -2.22
N SER A 91 -9.69 -2.53 -2.33
CA SER A 91 -9.67 -1.66 -3.51
C SER A 91 -9.23 -2.42 -4.76
N PHE A 92 -8.17 -3.21 -4.68
CA PHE A 92 -7.69 -4.00 -5.80
C PHE A 92 -8.72 -5.03 -6.26
N SER A 93 -9.36 -5.74 -5.32
CA SER A 93 -10.45 -6.69 -5.62
C SER A 93 -11.62 -6.02 -6.35
N LYS A 94 -12.02 -4.81 -5.94
CA LYS A 94 -13.06 -4.02 -6.61
C LYS A 94 -12.62 -3.57 -8.00
N LEU A 95 -11.40 -3.06 -8.10
CA LEU A 95 -10.81 -2.53 -9.34
C LEU A 95 -10.73 -3.59 -10.43
N VAL A 96 -10.34 -4.82 -10.10
CA VAL A 96 -10.29 -5.94 -11.05
C VAL A 96 -11.65 -6.64 -11.24
N GLY A 97 -12.65 -6.33 -10.41
CA GLY A 97 -13.96 -7.00 -10.43
C GLY A 97 -13.92 -8.48 -10.03
N LYS A 98 -12.97 -8.89 -9.18
CA LYS A 98 -12.74 -10.28 -8.77
C LYS A 98 -12.74 -10.41 -7.25
N PRO A 99 -13.31 -11.47 -6.66
CA PRO A 99 -13.24 -11.69 -5.22
C PRO A 99 -11.80 -11.91 -4.76
N TYR A 100 -11.52 -11.59 -3.49
CA TYR A 100 -10.17 -11.74 -2.91
C TYR A 100 -9.53 -13.11 -3.18
N LYS A 101 -10.31 -14.19 -3.12
CA LYS A 101 -9.83 -15.55 -3.35
C LYS A 101 -9.23 -15.75 -4.75
N GLU A 102 -9.73 -15.04 -5.76
CA GLU A 102 -9.22 -15.11 -7.13
C GLU A 102 -7.96 -14.26 -7.33
N ILE A 103 -7.82 -13.14 -6.61
CA ILE A 103 -6.62 -12.28 -6.69
C ILE A 103 -5.48 -12.71 -5.74
N ALA A 104 -5.78 -13.51 -4.72
CA ALA A 104 -4.78 -13.93 -3.72
C ALA A 104 -3.56 -14.67 -4.32
N PRO A 105 -3.71 -15.54 -5.35
CA PRO A 105 -2.57 -16.15 -6.04
C PRO A 105 -1.65 -15.11 -6.69
N PHE A 106 -2.23 -14.10 -7.36
CA PHE A 106 -1.47 -12.98 -7.96
C PHE A 106 -0.71 -12.20 -6.89
N LEU A 107 -1.37 -11.82 -5.80
CA LEU A 107 -0.74 -11.08 -4.70
C LEU A 107 0.41 -11.87 -4.06
N THR A 108 0.26 -13.19 -3.96
CA THR A 108 1.30 -14.09 -3.45
C THR A 108 2.50 -14.15 -4.41
N ARG A 109 2.24 -14.29 -5.72
CA ARG A 109 3.28 -14.29 -6.75
C ARG A 109 4.05 -12.97 -6.76
N MET A 110 3.33 -11.84 -6.80
CA MET A 110 3.92 -10.51 -6.77
C MET A 110 4.80 -10.30 -5.55
N ARG A 111 4.43 -10.80 -4.37
CA ARG A 111 5.28 -10.68 -3.16
C ARG A 111 6.65 -11.33 -3.35
N GLU A 112 6.73 -12.47 -4.02
CA GLU A 112 8.00 -13.17 -4.26
C GLU A 112 8.81 -12.53 -5.40
N GLU A 113 8.15 -12.12 -6.48
CA GLU A 113 8.82 -11.45 -7.60
C GLU A 113 9.40 -10.10 -7.20
N LEU A 114 8.65 -9.30 -6.44
CA LEU A 114 9.09 -7.97 -6.00
C LEU A 114 10.29 -8.00 -5.05
N LYS A 115 10.47 -9.08 -4.27
CA LYS A 115 11.67 -9.27 -3.43
C LYS A 115 12.93 -9.50 -4.27
N ASN A 116 12.77 -10.11 -5.45
CA ASN A 116 13.85 -10.54 -6.33
C ASN A 116 14.01 -9.63 -7.56
N LEU A 117 13.28 -8.51 -7.61
CA LEU A 117 13.41 -7.51 -8.66
C LEU A 117 14.88 -7.02 -8.67
N LYS A 118 15.44 -6.82 -9.86
CA LYS A 118 16.82 -6.31 -10.04
C LYS A 118 16.74 -4.96 -10.72
#